data_AF-A0A291Q511-F1
#
_entry.id   AF-A0A291Q511-F1
#
_cell.length_a   1.000
_cell.length_b   1.000
_cell.length_c   1.000
_cell.angle_alpha   90.00
_cell.angle_beta   90.00
_cell.angle_gamma   90.00
#
_symmetry.space_group_name_H-M   'P 1'
#
loop_
_entity.id
_entity.type
_entity.pdbx_description
1 polymer ?
#
loop_
_entity_poly.entity_id
_entity_poly.type
_entity_poly.pdbx_seq_one_letter_code
_entity_poly.pdbx_strand_id
1 'polypeptide(L)'
;MPEKTIPLLPCQEIQPVVDFYTALGFETTFLQKSPYAYADLERGTIELQFFAMKGYDPKESYSGCYVLTDDVADLHTAFRAGLKAAYGRIPARGLPRIGPLKDMSYGVRQFLMTDPGGNSIRVGQPISEDPSMRPAPKGTFARALHTADLFADSKEDLPGAAKIIDRALGLTDERPTPEQEVRLLVLRGDIAQRLGDDTLAESLLARAAGVQLSEAERESTRDALARLAELRA
;
A
#
# COMPACT_ATOMS: atom_id res chain seq x y z
N MET A 1 30.40 1.22 16.70
CA MET A 1 29.09 0.92 16.10
C MET A 1 28.86 -0.56 16.26
N PRO A 2 27.70 -1.02 16.73
CA PRO A 2 27.30 -2.40 16.50
C PRO A 2 27.21 -2.66 14.99
N GLU A 3 27.27 -3.93 14.60
CA GLU A 3 27.10 -4.37 13.22
C GLU A 3 25.70 -3.95 12.71
N LYS A 4 25.64 -3.50 11.44
CA LYS A 4 24.40 -3.08 10.77
C LYS A 4 24.28 -3.78 9.42
N THR A 5 23.06 -4.18 9.07
CA THR A 5 22.72 -4.69 7.74
C THR A 5 22.09 -3.57 6.92
N ILE A 6 22.61 -3.32 5.72
CA ILE A 6 22.10 -2.28 4.81
C ILE A 6 21.67 -2.96 3.50
N PRO A 7 20.41 -2.79 3.06
CA PRO A 7 20.00 -3.27 1.76
C PRO A 7 20.63 -2.43 0.65
N LEU A 8 21.22 -3.10 -0.34
CA LEU A 8 21.66 -2.50 -1.60
C LEU A 8 20.63 -2.84 -2.67
N LEU A 9 19.95 -1.82 -3.19
CA LEU A 9 18.82 -1.97 -4.09
C LEU A 9 19.17 -1.53 -5.53
N PRO A 10 18.84 -2.33 -6.55
CA PRO A 10 19.11 -1.98 -7.94
C PRO A 10 18.17 -0.89 -8.45
N CYS A 11 18.62 -0.16 -9.45
CA CYS A 11 17.79 0.74 -10.24
C CYS A 11 18.32 0.87 -11.66
N GLN A 12 17.49 1.37 -12.59
CA GLN A 12 17.93 1.70 -13.94
C GLN A 12 18.71 3.02 -13.96
N GLU A 13 18.18 4.04 -13.27
CA GLU A 13 18.76 5.37 -13.14
C GLU A 13 18.71 5.84 -11.68
N ILE A 14 19.79 6.48 -11.21
CA ILE A 14 19.93 6.84 -9.78
C ILE A 14 19.10 8.08 -9.41
N GLN A 15 18.96 9.06 -10.31
CA GLN A 15 18.33 10.35 -9.98
C GLN A 15 16.83 10.21 -9.67
N PRO A 16 16.01 9.46 -10.44
CA PRO A 16 14.61 9.26 -10.10
C PRO A 16 14.41 8.62 -8.71
N VAL A 17 15.30 7.71 -8.31
CA VAL A 17 15.30 7.10 -6.98
C VAL A 17 15.60 8.14 -5.91
N VAL A 18 16.66 8.92 -6.07
CA VAL A 18 17.02 10.01 -5.13
C VAL A 18 15.86 11.00 -4.97
N ASP A 19 15.24 11.44 -6.07
CA ASP A 19 14.12 12.39 -6.05
C ASP A 19 12.92 11.80 -5.29
N PHE A 20 12.63 10.50 -5.51
CA PHE A 20 11.56 9.79 -4.82
C PHE A 20 11.78 9.72 -3.31
N TYR A 21 12.92 9.22 -2.85
CA TYR A 21 13.19 9.11 -1.41
C TYR A 21 13.35 10.48 -0.74
N THR A 22 13.88 11.48 -1.45
CA THR A 22 13.88 12.87 -0.96
C THR A 22 12.46 13.39 -0.74
N ALA A 23 11.52 13.08 -1.65
CA ALA A 23 10.10 13.41 -1.45
C ALA A 23 9.49 12.68 -0.23
N LEU A 24 10.02 11.52 0.17
CA LEU A 24 9.62 10.82 1.40
C LEU A 24 10.29 11.39 2.66
N GLY A 25 11.14 12.41 2.53
CA GLY A 25 11.89 13.02 3.61
C GLY A 25 13.14 12.24 4.02
N PHE A 26 13.75 11.48 3.10
CA PHE A 26 15.11 10.97 3.28
C PHE A 26 16.12 12.04 2.91
N GLU A 27 17.26 12.01 3.58
CA GLU A 27 18.43 12.82 3.28
C GLU A 27 19.38 12.01 2.38
N THR A 28 19.97 12.66 1.37
CA THR A 28 21.03 12.06 0.55
C THR A 28 22.38 12.30 1.21
N THR A 29 22.90 11.29 1.89
CA THR A 29 24.20 11.33 2.59
C THR A 29 25.37 11.10 1.66
N PHE A 30 25.15 10.37 0.56
CA PHE A 30 26.14 10.18 -0.50
C PHE A 30 25.47 10.08 -1.87
N LEU A 31 26.07 10.72 -2.88
CA LEU A 31 25.63 10.61 -4.28
C LEU A 31 26.81 10.64 -5.23
N GLN A 32 26.98 9.56 -5.98
CA GLN A 32 27.91 9.44 -7.09
C GLN A 32 27.15 9.22 -8.38
N LYS A 33 27.43 10.00 -9.43
CA LYS A 33 26.80 9.83 -10.76
C LYS A 33 27.67 9.07 -11.76
N SER A 34 28.99 9.04 -11.55
CA SER A 34 29.98 8.44 -12.46
C SER A 34 31.25 8.06 -11.68
N PRO A 35 31.99 7.00 -12.08
CA PRO A 35 31.70 6.05 -13.17
C PRO A 35 30.60 5.05 -12.84
N TYR A 36 30.32 4.81 -11.56
CA TYR A 36 29.25 3.93 -11.09
C TYR A 36 28.21 4.76 -10.35
N ALA A 37 27.01 4.86 -10.89
CA ALA A 37 25.97 5.64 -10.24
C ALA A 37 25.50 4.92 -8.95
N TYR A 38 25.59 5.63 -7.83
CA TYR A 38 25.38 5.11 -6.49
C TYR A 38 24.82 6.20 -5.59
N ALA A 39 23.91 5.83 -4.68
CA ALA A 39 23.38 6.77 -3.68
C ALA A 39 23.22 6.08 -2.33
N ASP A 40 23.42 6.85 -1.27
CA ASP A 40 23.05 6.51 0.10
C ASP A 40 21.98 7.50 0.58
N LEU A 41 20.90 6.95 1.13
CA LEU A 41 19.70 7.66 1.52
C LEU A 41 19.32 7.25 2.95
N GLU A 42 19.25 8.23 3.84
CA GLU A 42 18.98 8.03 5.26
C GLU A 42 17.71 8.73 5.72
N ARG A 43 16.98 8.09 6.65
CA ARG A 43 15.89 8.72 7.40
C ARG A 43 15.83 8.13 8.81
N GLY A 44 16.24 8.91 9.80
CA GLY A 44 16.36 8.41 11.18
C GLY A 44 17.36 7.26 11.23
N THR A 45 16.92 6.06 11.58
CA THR A 45 17.76 4.84 11.60
C THR A 45 17.71 4.04 10.29
N ILE A 46 16.80 4.40 9.37
CA ILE A 46 16.66 3.75 8.07
C ILE A 46 17.81 4.21 7.18
N GLU A 47 18.54 3.27 6.61
CA GLU A 47 19.57 3.51 5.61
C GLU A 47 19.32 2.58 4.43
N LEU A 48 19.23 3.16 3.24
CA LEU A 48 18.99 2.44 1.99
C LEU A 48 20.03 2.90 0.98
N GLN A 49 20.76 1.94 0.40
CA GLN A 49 21.76 2.23 -0.62
C GLN A 49 21.29 1.73 -1.97
N PHE A 50 21.64 2.46 -3.03
CA PHE A 50 21.17 2.19 -4.39
C PHE A 50 22.31 2.18 -5.38
N PHE A 51 22.23 1.30 -6.36
CA PHE A 51 23.21 1.20 -7.44
C PHE A 51 22.52 1.07 -8.80
N ALA A 52 23.03 1.80 -9.80
CA ALA A 52 22.47 1.73 -11.15
C ALA A 52 23.02 0.53 -11.93
N MET A 53 22.15 -0.19 -12.63
CA MET A 53 22.48 -1.31 -13.49
C MET A 53 22.04 -1.04 -14.93
N LYS A 54 22.99 -1.10 -15.87
CA LYS A 54 22.69 -0.92 -17.30
C LYS A 54 21.77 -2.05 -17.80
N GLY A 55 20.68 -1.68 -18.47
CA GLY A 55 19.73 -2.64 -19.04
C GLY A 55 18.79 -3.29 -18.02
N TYR A 56 18.80 -2.81 -16.76
CA TYR A 56 17.86 -3.24 -15.74
C TYR A 56 16.45 -2.72 -16.06
N ASP A 57 15.45 -3.61 -16.01
CA ASP A 57 14.03 -3.26 -16.12
C ASP A 57 13.38 -3.25 -14.73
N PRO A 58 13.01 -2.07 -14.20
CA PRO A 58 12.30 -1.95 -12.93
C PRO A 58 11.02 -2.80 -12.82
N LYS A 59 10.36 -3.13 -13.94
CA LYS A 59 9.13 -3.93 -13.93
C LYS A 59 9.35 -5.40 -13.59
N GLU A 60 10.58 -5.88 -13.80
CA GLU A 60 10.99 -7.26 -13.54
C GLU A 60 11.72 -7.41 -12.20
N SER A 61 11.65 -6.38 -11.33
CA SER A 61 12.34 -6.39 -10.04
C SER A 61 11.70 -7.36 -9.05
N TYR A 62 12.54 -8.15 -8.40
CA TYR A 62 12.20 -8.94 -7.21
C TYR A 62 12.86 -8.38 -5.94
N SER A 63 13.55 -7.25 -6.06
CA SER A 63 14.31 -6.63 -4.99
C SER A 63 13.39 -5.94 -3.99
N GLY A 64 13.80 -5.91 -2.73
CA GLY A 64 13.00 -5.29 -1.70
C GLY A 64 13.65 -5.37 -0.34
N CYS A 65 13.09 -4.65 0.62
CA CYS A 65 13.47 -4.74 2.02
C CYS A 65 12.24 -4.61 2.92
N TYR A 66 12.45 -4.90 4.21
CA TYR A 66 11.43 -4.71 5.23
C TYR A 66 11.98 -3.78 6.31
N VAL A 67 11.38 -2.60 6.42
CA VAL A 67 11.57 -1.66 7.52
C VAL A 67 10.55 -1.96 8.61
N LEU A 68 11.02 -2.27 9.81
CA LEU A 68 10.18 -2.34 11.01
C LEU A 68 10.29 -1.05 11.81
N THR A 69 9.17 -0.61 12.36
CA THR A 69 9.04 0.63 13.11
C THR A 69 7.96 0.50 14.18
N ASP A 70 8.01 1.34 15.20
CA ASP A 70 6.91 1.50 16.17
C ASP A 70 5.91 2.58 15.74
N ASP A 71 6.14 3.23 14.60
CA ASP A 71 5.37 4.37 14.12
C ASP A 71 5.10 4.29 12.60
N VAL A 72 4.39 3.23 12.20
CA VAL A 72 4.07 3.01 10.77
C VAL A 72 3.07 4.03 10.24
N ALA A 73 2.19 4.54 11.11
CA ALA A 73 1.12 5.47 10.73
C ALA A 73 1.66 6.86 10.38
N ASP A 74 2.58 7.41 11.16
CA ASP A 74 3.15 8.73 10.87
C ASP A 74 4.12 8.65 9.69
N LEU A 75 4.87 7.56 9.54
CA LEU A 75 5.68 7.32 8.33
C LEU A 75 4.81 7.27 7.07
N HIS A 76 3.69 6.53 7.10
CA HIS A 76 2.76 6.47 5.96
C HIS A 76 2.21 7.85 5.63
N THR A 77 1.79 8.61 6.64
CA THR A 77 1.24 9.96 6.48
C THR A 77 2.28 10.91 5.89
N ALA A 78 3.49 10.93 6.45
CA ALA A 78 4.59 11.77 5.98
C ALA A 78 4.99 11.45 4.54
N PHE A 79 5.12 10.16 4.21
CA PHE A 79 5.48 9.71 2.85
C PHE A 79 4.44 10.16 1.84
N ARG A 80 3.15 9.99 2.14
CA ARG A 80 2.08 10.38 1.24
C ARG A 80 1.96 11.89 1.07
N ALA A 81 2.12 12.65 2.14
CA ALA A 81 2.15 14.11 2.08
C ALA A 81 3.30 14.61 1.21
N GLY A 82 4.50 14.05 1.40
CA GLY A 82 5.68 14.37 0.61
C GLY A 82 5.54 14.03 -0.88
N LEU A 83 5.00 12.84 -1.20
CA LEU A 83 4.69 12.45 -2.59
C LEU A 83 3.64 13.38 -3.21
N LYS A 84 2.58 13.74 -2.48
CA LYS A 84 1.57 14.68 -2.96
C LYS A 84 2.16 16.06 -3.24
N ALA A 85 3.06 16.54 -2.38
CA ALA A 85 3.74 17.81 -2.57
C ALA A 85 4.70 17.80 -3.78
N ALA A 86 5.49 16.74 -3.93
CA ALA A 86 6.50 16.63 -5.00
C ALA A 86 5.89 16.32 -6.37
N TYR A 87 4.85 15.49 -6.42
CA TYR A 87 4.27 14.98 -7.67
C TYR A 87 2.87 15.52 -7.98
N GLY A 88 2.30 16.36 -7.11
CA GLY A 88 0.93 16.87 -7.21
C GLY A 88 -0.15 15.82 -6.94
N ARG A 89 0.23 14.56 -6.69
CA ARG A 89 -0.66 13.42 -6.44
C ARG A 89 0.05 12.33 -5.66
N ILE A 90 -0.72 11.39 -5.11
CA ILE A 90 -0.18 10.18 -4.48
C ILE A 90 -0.14 9.07 -5.54
N PRO A 91 1.03 8.58 -5.96
CA PRO A 91 1.12 7.52 -6.96
C PRO A 91 0.52 6.21 -6.43
N ALA A 92 -0.56 5.74 -7.05
CA ALA A 92 -1.26 4.51 -6.65
C ALA A 92 -1.13 3.37 -7.68
N ARG A 93 -0.53 3.64 -8.85
CA ARG A 93 -0.39 2.71 -9.98
C ARG A 93 0.97 2.84 -10.65
N GLY A 94 1.45 1.74 -11.21
CA GLY A 94 2.73 1.70 -11.91
C GLY A 94 3.92 1.91 -10.97
N LEU A 95 4.98 2.50 -11.51
CA LEU A 95 6.19 2.85 -10.77
C LEU A 95 6.37 4.37 -10.78
N PRO A 96 6.62 5.02 -9.63
CA PRO A 96 6.48 4.46 -8.28
C PRO A 96 5.00 4.30 -7.85
N ARG A 97 4.75 3.54 -6.78
CA ARG A 97 3.43 3.46 -6.12
C ARG A 97 3.55 3.31 -4.60
N ILE A 98 2.54 3.78 -3.87
CA ILE A 98 2.37 3.54 -2.42
C ILE A 98 0.96 3.01 -2.15
N GLY A 99 0.89 1.91 -1.41
CA GLY A 99 -0.34 1.25 -1.02
C GLY A 99 -0.95 1.82 0.27
N PRO A 100 -2.19 1.43 0.59
CA PRO A 100 -2.83 1.78 1.85
C PRO A 100 -2.13 1.10 3.04
N LEU A 101 -2.34 1.67 4.23
CA LEU A 101 -1.95 1.07 5.51
C LEU A 101 -3.01 0.04 5.92
N LYS A 102 -2.59 -1.18 6.28
CA LYS A 102 -3.50 -2.29 6.61
C LYS A 102 -2.94 -3.17 7.73
N ASP A 103 -3.84 -3.79 8.49
CA ASP A 103 -3.52 -4.84 9.44
C ASP A 103 -3.45 -6.20 8.73
N MET A 104 -2.31 -6.86 8.83
CA MET A 104 -2.08 -8.15 8.18
C MET A 104 -2.50 -9.33 9.06
N SER A 105 -2.84 -10.45 8.43
CA SER A 105 -3.25 -11.67 9.15
C SER A 105 -2.17 -12.21 10.10
N TYR A 106 -0.90 -11.93 9.83
CA TYR A 106 0.26 -12.33 10.64
C TYR A 106 0.70 -11.27 11.67
N GLY A 107 -0.21 -10.37 12.07
CA GLY A 107 0.03 -9.54 13.26
C GLY A 107 0.91 -8.31 13.05
N VAL A 108 0.97 -7.78 11.83
CA VAL A 108 1.73 -6.57 11.51
C VAL A 108 0.82 -5.56 10.82
N ARG A 109 0.84 -4.31 11.26
CA ARG A 109 0.24 -3.17 10.54
C ARG A 109 1.27 -2.63 9.57
N GLN A 110 1.01 -2.64 8.27
CA GLN A 110 2.00 -2.24 7.26
C GLN A 110 1.37 -1.58 6.04
N PHE A 111 2.22 -0.86 5.30
CA PHE A 111 1.96 -0.48 3.92
C PHE A 111 3.12 -0.98 3.04
N LEU A 112 2.85 -1.09 1.75
CA LEU A 112 3.83 -1.42 0.73
C LEU A 112 4.05 -0.21 -0.17
N MET A 113 5.30 0.06 -0.52
CA MET A 113 5.63 0.96 -1.62
C MET A 113 6.56 0.28 -2.62
N THR A 114 6.45 0.70 -3.87
CA THR A 114 7.38 0.33 -4.93
C THR A 114 8.00 1.59 -5.48
N ASP A 115 9.33 1.68 -5.41
CA ASP A 115 10.07 2.87 -5.84
C ASP A 115 10.24 2.90 -7.39
N PRO A 116 10.85 3.95 -7.96
CA PRO A 116 11.09 4.02 -9.41
C PRO A 116 12.02 2.93 -9.96
N GLY A 117 12.86 2.33 -9.10
CA GLY A 117 13.68 1.17 -9.42
C GLY A 117 12.91 -0.15 -9.38
N GLY A 118 11.62 -0.14 -9.04
CA GLY A 118 10.82 -1.36 -8.92
C GLY A 118 11.02 -2.08 -7.60
N ASN A 119 11.80 -1.53 -6.66
CA ASN A 119 12.08 -2.18 -5.39
C ASN A 119 10.86 -2.14 -4.48
N SER A 120 10.52 -3.29 -3.91
CA SER A 120 9.37 -3.48 -3.01
C SER A 120 9.78 -3.21 -1.56
N ILE A 121 9.39 -2.07 -1.01
CA ILE A 121 9.68 -1.69 0.38
C ILE A 121 8.43 -1.92 1.23
N ARG A 122 8.53 -2.86 2.17
CA ARG A 122 7.53 -3.06 3.22
C ARG A 122 7.90 -2.20 4.42
N VAL A 123 6.96 -1.44 4.94
CA VAL A 123 7.12 -0.69 6.19
C VAL A 123 6.04 -1.14 7.15
N GLY A 124 6.42 -1.70 8.29
CA GLY A 124 5.49 -2.38 9.18
C GLY A 124 5.79 -2.19 10.65
N GLN A 125 4.73 -2.30 11.44
CA GLN A 125 4.74 -2.23 12.89
C GLN A 125 4.08 -3.50 13.45
N PRO A 126 4.80 -4.31 14.24
CA PRO A 126 4.20 -5.43 14.95
C PRO A 126 3.05 -4.94 15.84
N ILE A 127 1.88 -5.59 15.72
CA ILE A 127 0.68 -5.32 16.53
C ILE A 127 0.23 -6.58 17.30
N SER A 128 0.99 -7.67 17.18
CA SER A 128 0.78 -8.96 17.83
C SER A 128 2.14 -9.58 18.14
N GLU A 129 2.25 -10.24 19.29
CA GLU A 129 3.42 -11.07 19.64
C GLU A 129 3.38 -12.45 18.97
N ASP A 130 2.21 -12.88 18.48
CA ASP A 130 2.06 -14.10 17.69
C ASP A 130 2.22 -13.78 16.19
N PRO A 131 3.30 -14.24 15.53
CA PRO A 131 3.52 -14.06 14.10
C PRO A 131 2.75 -15.08 13.25
N SER A 132 1.98 -15.99 13.85
CA SER A 132 1.24 -17.00 13.12
C SER A 132 0.18 -16.36 12.22
N MET A 133 -0.02 -16.94 11.03
CA MET A 133 -1.10 -16.49 10.15
C MET A 133 -2.44 -16.79 10.83
N ARG A 134 -3.18 -15.73 11.19
CA ARG A 134 -4.56 -15.88 11.66
C ARG A 134 -5.38 -16.64 10.63
N PRO A 135 -6.25 -17.58 11.07
CA PRO A 135 -7.10 -18.33 10.17
C PRO A 135 -8.03 -17.37 9.41
N ALA A 136 -8.37 -17.74 8.18
CA ALA A 136 -9.34 -16.98 7.40
C ALA A 136 -10.65 -16.81 8.20
N PRO A 137 -11.26 -15.62 8.18
CA PRO A 137 -12.46 -15.36 8.94
C PRO A 137 -13.61 -16.28 8.51
N LYS A 138 -14.47 -16.62 9.48
CA LYS A 138 -15.71 -17.35 9.25
C LYS A 138 -16.82 -16.35 8.89
N GLY A 139 -17.77 -16.76 8.05
CA GLY A 139 -18.86 -15.90 7.56
C GLY A 139 -18.62 -15.39 6.14
N THR A 140 -19.72 -15.26 5.38
CA THR A 140 -19.70 -15.05 3.92
C THR A 140 -18.95 -13.78 3.52
N PHE A 141 -19.35 -12.63 4.07
CA PHE A 141 -18.80 -11.32 3.71
C PHE A 141 -17.38 -11.10 4.26
N ALA A 142 -17.11 -11.54 5.49
CA ALA A 142 -15.79 -11.44 6.09
C ALA A 142 -14.75 -12.26 5.30
N ARG A 143 -15.14 -13.48 4.85
CA ARG A 143 -14.31 -14.30 3.97
C ARG A 143 -14.14 -13.66 2.60
N ALA A 144 -15.18 -13.05 2.03
CA ALA A 144 -15.10 -12.36 0.75
C ALA A 144 -14.10 -11.20 0.81
N LEU A 145 -14.17 -10.35 1.85
CA LEU A 145 -13.21 -9.26 2.08
C LEU A 145 -11.77 -9.79 2.16
N HIS A 146 -11.53 -10.75 3.05
CA HIS A 146 -10.21 -11.35 3.22
C HIS A 146 -9.64 -11.92 1.91
N THR A 147 -10.47 -12.63 1.14
CA THR A 147 -10.04 -13.24 -0.12
C THR A 147 -9.79 -12.19 -1.20
N ALA A 148 -10.65 -11.17 -1.29
CA ALA A 148 -10.50 -10.09 -2.27
C ALA A 148 -9.24 -9.25 -2.01
N ASP A 149 -8.93 -8.93 -0.75
CA ASP A 149 -7.69 -8.24 -0.38
C ASP A 149 -6.45 -9.05 -0.79
N LEU A 150 -6.45 -10.37 -0.56
CA LEU A 150 -5.35 -11.24 -0.97
C LEU A 150 -5.16 -11.23 -2.50
N PHE A 151 -6.25 -11.28 -3.26
CA PHE A 151 -6.19 -11.23 -4.72
C PHE A 151 -5.70 -9.87 -5.22
N ALA A 152 -6.21 -8.78 -4.66
CA ALA A 152 -5.87 -7.43 -5.11
C ALA A 152 -4.42 -7.05 -4.81
N ASP A 153 -3.93 -7.33 -3.59
CA ASP A 153 -2.65 -6.78 -3.13
C ASP A 153 -1.50 -7.81 -3.15
N SER A 154 -1.78 -9.12 -3.01
CA SER A 154 -0.73 -10.16 -3.01
C SER A 154 -0.55 -10.82 -4.37
N LYS A 155 -1.65 -11.11 -5.07
CA LYS A 155 -1.61 -11.73 -6.41
C LYS A 155 -1.62 -10.70 -7.54
N GLU A 156 -1.88 -9.43 -7.21
CA GLU A 156 -2.15 -8.36 -8.18
C GLU A 156 -3.25 -8.74 -9.21
N ASP A 157 -4.17 -9.64 -8.83
CA ASP A 157 -5.31 -10.09 -9.62
C ASP A 157 -6.55 -9.26 -9.30
N LEU A 158 -6.57 -8.04 -9.85
CA LEU A 158 -7.67 -7.10 -9.70
C LEU A 158 -9.01 -7.65 -10.26
N PRO A 159 -9.07 -8.29 -11.45
CA PRO A 159 -10.32 -8.87 -11.95
C PRO A 159 -10.86 -9.99 -11.06
N GLY A 160 -9.99 -10.85 -10.52
CA GLY A 160 -10.37 -11.90 -9.58
C GLY A 160 -10.93 -11.32 -8.27
N ALA A 161 -10.28 -10.30 -7.71
CA ALA A 161 -10.76 -9.59 -6.52
C ALA A 161 -12.14 -8.95 -6.75
N ALA A 162 -12.35 -8.30 -7.90
CA ALA A 162 -13.63 -7.71 -8.28
C ALA A 162 -14.76 -8.74 -8.29
N LYS A 163 -14.55 -9.90 -8.94
CA LYS A 163 -15.55 -10.99 -9.02
C LYS A 163 -15.96 -11.51 -7.64
N ILE A 164 -15.01 -11.62 -6.71
CA ILE A 164 -15.29 -12.06 -5.34
C ILE A 164 -16.25 -11.09 -4.65
N ILE A 165 -15.98 -9.78 -4.75
CA ILE A 165 -16.80 -8.75 -4.11
C ILE A 165 -18.17 -8.64 -4.78
N ASP A 166 -18.22 -8.66 -6.12
CA ASP A 166 -19.46 -8.57 -6.88
C ASP A 166 -20.39 -9.74 -6.54
N ARG A 167 -19.85 -10.95 -6.38
CA ARG A 167 -20.60 -12.12 -5.92
C ARG A 167 -21.15 -11.92 -4.50
N ALA A 168 -20.37 -11.38 -3.58
CA ALA A 168 -20.80 -11.14 -2.21
C ALA A 168 -21.92 -10.09 -2.16
N LEU A 169 -21.73 -8.94 -2.83
CA LEU A 169 -22.74 -7.86 -2.87
C LEU A 169 -24.03 -8.25 -3.62
N GLY A 170 -23.98 -9.27 -4.47
CA GLY A 170 -25.13 -9.80 -5.21
C GLY A 170 -25.97 -10.84 -4.47
N LEU A 171 -25.61 -11.23 -3.24
CA LEU A 171 -26.42 -12.16 -2.44
C LEU A 171 -27.76 -11.54 -2.06
N THR A 172 -28.82 -12.36 -2.03
CA THR A 172 -30.20 -11.92 -1.78
C THR A 172 -30.79 -12.48 -0.49
N ASP A 173 -30.23 -13.58 -0.01
CA ASP A 173 -30.58 -14.33 1.19
C ASP A 173 -29.81 -13.88 2.44
N GLU A 174 -28.68 -13.21 2.25
CA GLU A 174 -27.83 -12.68 3.32
C GLU A 174 -27.43 -11.23 2.99
N ARG A 175 -27.22 -10.39 4.01
CA ARG A 175 -26.74 -9.01 3.84
C ARG A 175 -25.52 -8.74 4.70
N PRO A 176 -24.54 -7.95 4.21
CA PRO A 176 -23.41 -7.52 5.02
C PRO A 176 -23.88 -6.62 6.16
N THR A 177 -23.12 -6.60 7.26
CA THR A 177 -23.27 -5.52 8.26
C THR A 177 -22.90 -4.18 7.63
N PRO A 178 -23.33 -3.03 8.18
CA PRO A 178 -22.93 -1.71 7.67
C PRO A 178 -21.41 -1.55 7.52
N GLU A 179 -20.64 -2.06 8.49
CA GLU A 179 -19.18 -2.05 8.44
C GLU A 179 -18.62 -2.86 7.26
N GLN A 180 -19.17 -4.06 7.03
CA GLN A 180 -18.77 -4.94 5.94
C GLN A 180 -19.16 -4.34 4.59
N GLU A 181 -20.34 -3.72 4.50
CA GLU A 181 -20.82 -3.07 3.28
C GLU A 181 -19.88 -1.93 2.86
N VAL A 182 -19.50 -1.06 3.80
CA VAL A 182 -18.53 0.02 3.54
C VAL A 182 -17.21 -0.56 3.05
N ARG A 183 -16.64 -1.56 3.74
CA ARG A 183 -15.37 -2.17 3.35
C ARG A 183 -15.44 -2.80 1.95
N LEU A 184 -16.53 -3.50 1.63
CA LEU A 184 -16.72 -4.14 0.31
C LEU A 184 -16.83 -3.08 -0.80
N LEU A 185 -17.63 -2.03 -0.58
CA LEU A 185 -17.83 -0.96 -1.56
C LEU A 185 -16.56 -0.16 -1.79
N VAL A 186 -15.83 0.20 -0.72
CA VAL A 186 -14.55 0.92 -0.82
C VAL A 186 -13.51 0.10 -1.56
N LEU A 187 -13.34 -1.18 -1.20
CA LEU A 187 -12.38 -2.07 -1.86
C LEU A 187 -12.73 -2.25 -3.35
N ARG A 188 -14.01 -2.45 -3.68
CA ARG A 188 -14.45 -2.62 -5.07
C ARG A 188 -14.33 -1.34 -5.89
N GLY A 189 -14.57 -0.18 -5.28
CA GLY A 189 -14.37 1.14 -5.88
C GLY A 189 -12.89 1.42 -6.18
N ASP A 190 -11.99 1.10 -5.24
CA ASP A 190 -10.54 1.17 -5.45
C ASP A 190 -10.11 0.27 -6.62
N ILE A 191 -10.57 -0.99 -6.63
CA ILE A 191 -10.29 -1.93 -7.73
C ILE A 191 -10.82 -1.40 -9.07
N ALA A 192 -12.01 -0.80 -9.10
CA ALA A 192 -12.57 -0.20 -10.31
C ALA A 192 -11.69 0.94 -10.86
N GLN A 193 -11.25 1.88 -10.00
CA GLN A 193 -10.31 2.93 -10.42
C GLN A 193 -9.01 2.34 -10.94
N ARG A 194 -8.47 1.31 -10.26
CA ARG A 194 -7.22 0.66 -10.69
C ARG A 194 -7.36 0.02 -12.07
N LEU A 195 -8.52 -0.56 -12.36
CA LEU A 195 -8.89 -1.13 -13.66
C LEU A 195 -9.29 -0.08 -14.73
N GLY A 196 -9.43 1.20 -14.35
CA GLY A 196 -9.82 2.29 -15.27
C GLY A 196 -11.32 2.44 -15.50
N ASP A 197 -12.16 1.85 -14.64
CA ASP A 197 -13.61 2.00 -14.67
C ASP A 197 -14.05 3.08 -13.67
N ASP A 198 -13.81 4.34 -14.04
CA ASP A 198 -14.04 5.49 -13.15
C ASP A 198 -15.53 5.70 -12.85
N THR A 199 -16.42 5.40 -13.80
CA THR A 199 -17.87 5.50 -13.59
C THR A 199 -18.37 4.51 -12.55
N LEU A 200 -17.92 3.26 -12.61
CA LEU A 200 -18.26 2.26 -11.59
C LEU A 200 -17.65 2.63 -10.24
N ALA A 201 -16.40 3.11 -10.23
CA ALA A 201 -15.75 3.56 -9.01
C ALA A 201 -16.55 4.66 -8.33
N GLU A 202 -16.92 5.73 -9.04
CA GLU A 202 -17.71 6.84 -8.49
C GLU A 202 -19.02 6.36 -7.88
N SER A 203 -19.75 5.48 -8.59
CA SER A 203 -21.02 4.91 -8.11
C SER A 203 -20.85 4.12 -6.81
N LEU A 204 -19.84 3.24 -6.74
CA LEU A 204 -19.58 2.43 -5.56
C LEU A 204 -19.12 3.27 -4.35
N LEU A 205 -18.25 4.25 -4.60
CA LEU A 205 -17.73 5.13 -3.55
C LEU A 205 -18.82 6.09 -3.03
N ALA A 206 -19.73 6.55 -3.90
CA ALA A 206 -20.90 7.31 -3.48
C ALA A 206 -21.83 6.47 -2.59
N ARG A 207 -22.07 5.20 -2.95
CA ARG A 207 -22.83 4.26 -2.13
C ARG A 207 -22.17 4.03 -0.78
N ALA A 208 -20.85 3.82 -0.75
CA ALA A 208 -20.09 3.63 0.49
C ALA A 208 -20.26 4.82 1.45
N ALA A 209 -20.22 6.05 0.90
CA ALA A 209 -20.39 7.26 1.68
C ALA A 209 -21.82 7.47 2.24
N GLY A 210 -22.82 6.81 1.65
CA GLY A 210 -24.21 6.87 2.09
C GLY A 210 -24.57 5.91 3.23
N VAL A 211 -23.70 4.94 3.54
CA VAL A 211 -23.95 3.95 4.59
C VAL A 211 -23.98 4.63 5.96
N GLN A 212 -25.05 4.37 6.72
CA GLN A 212 -25.19 4.88 8.08
C GLN A 212 -24.40 3.99 9.05
N LEU A 213 -23.47 4.62 9.78
CA LEU A 213 -22.63 3.96 10.77
C LEU A 213 -22.84 4.62 12.14
N SER A 214 -22.93 3.81 13.18
CA SER A 214 -22.76 4.24 14.57
C SER A 214 -21.32 4.70 14.83
N GLU A 215 -21.08 5.31 15.99
CA GLU A 215 -19.73 5.74 16.39
C GLU A 215 -18.76 4.56 16.49
N ALA A 216 -19.18 3.44 17.09
CA ALA A 216 -18.39 2.23 17.19
C ALA A 216 -18.06 1.64 15.80
N GLU A 217 -19.02 1.65 14.88
CA GLU A 217 -18.82 1.17 13.51
C GLU A 217 -17.91 2.09 12.68
N ARG A 218 -17.97 3.42 12.92
CA ARG A 218 -17.01 4.35 12.30
C ARG A 218 -15.60 4.13 12.79
N GLU A 219 -15.44 3.86 14.09
CA GLU A 219 -14.13 3.56 14.66
C GLU A 219 -13.55 2.27 14.05
N SER A 220 -14.36 1.20 14.02
CA SER A 220 -13.91 -0.09 13.48
C SER A 220 -13.56 0.00 11.99
N THR A 221 -14.23 0.87 11.22
CA THR A 221 -14.03 1.07 9.77
C THR A 221 -13.17 2.29 9.41
N ARG A 222 -12.49 2.90 10.38
CA ARG A 222 -11.67 4.12 10.20
C ARG A 222 -10.75 4.06 8.97
N ASP A 223 -10.03 2.95 8.78
CA ASP A 223 -9.10 2.78 7.64
C ASP A 223 -9.84 2.77 6.29
N ALA A 224 -11.01 2.13 6.21
CA ALA A 224 -11.83 2.11 5.00
C ALA A 224 -12.42 3.50 4.71
N LEU A 225 -12.81 4.25 5.74
CA LEU A 225 -13.31 5.62 5.59
C LEU A 225 -12.22 6.60 5.17
N ALA A 226 -11.01 6.46 5.71
CA ALA A 226 -9.84 7.22 5.25
C ALA A 226 -9.56 6.94 3.77
N ARG A 227 -9.54 5.65 3.38
CA ARG A 227 -9.37 5.26 1.97
C ARG A 227 -10.47 5.79 1.07
N LEU A 228 -11.72 5.77 1.52
CA LEU A 228 -12.85 6.35 0.79
C LEU A 228 -12.67 7.84 0.53
N ALA A 229 -12.23 8.61 1.53
CA ALA A 229 -11.98 10.04 1.37
C ALA A 229 -10.89 10.32 0.32
N GLU A 230 -9.85 9.50 0.28
CA GLU A 230 -8.77 9.62 -0.70
C GLU A 230 -9.21 9.31 -2.13
N LEU A 231 -10.00 8.25 -2.31
CA LEU A 231 -10.46 7.81 -3.64
C LEU A 231 -11.43 8.82 -4.28
N ARG A 232 -12.01 9.72 -3.48
CA ARG A 232 -12.97 10.74 -3.89
C ARG A 232 -12.38 12.15 -4.01
N ALA A 233 -11.10 12.33 -3.63
CA ALA A 233 -10.41 13.61 -3.66
C ALA A 233 -9.72 13.85 -5.02
#